data_AF-A0A3N7E094-F1
#
_entry.id   AF-A0A3N7E094-F1
#
_cell.length_a   1.000
_cell.length_b   1.000
_cell.length_c   1.000
_cell.angle_alpha   90.00
_cell.angle_beta   90.00
_cell.angle_gamma   90.00
#
_symmetry.space_group_name_H-M   'P 1'
#
loop_
_entity.id
_entity.type
_entity.pdbx_description
1 polymer ?
#
loop_
_entity_poly.entity_id
_entity_poly.type
_entity_poly.pdbx_seq_one_letter_code
_entity_poly.pdbx_strand_id
1 'polypeptide(L)'
;MLLQPAKKSNTIAAVQIENLWGIGSNININLDKKFNFLIGRNGSGKTTVINLIAAVLSANIEKLEKIEFDRITIHLRPDSGQKKPTITVRKNNSPLSLNGVIYEFKTSQRENPVQIAIELPQSDSLTKSRNFKVQLERYYRDSFGAVQRNLDSMIQLCWLPLHRYHEDNAPSGDRRGATPIDHKLNILNNNLVRYFSELQGKYSEEVIEFQKNILLSVLTHEKKMRSLHSQPRSMQMKKKIH
;
A
#
# COMPACT_ATOMS: atom_id res chain seq x y z
N MET A 1 -5.19 13.58 21.61
CA MET A 1 -5.35 13.11 20.23
C MET A 1 -4.02 12.50 19.82
N LEU A 2 -3.90 11.17 19.84
CA LEU A 2 -2.67 10.49 19.44
C LEU A 2 -2.59 10.57 17.91
N LEU A 3 -1.70 11.41 17.40
CA LEU A 3 -1.26 11.38 16.01
C LEU A 3 -0.95 9.93 15.65
N GLN A 4 -1.73 9.33 14.75
CA GLN A 4 -1.37 8.06 14.16
C GLN A 4 0.03 8.24 13.56
N PRO A 5 1.01 7.36 13.90
CA PRO A 5 2.35 7.51 13.37
C PRO A 5 2.29 7.51 11.84
N ALA A 6 2.96 8.47 11.21
CA ALA A 6 3.06 8.56 9.76
C ALA A 6 3.39 7.19 9.18
N LYS A 7 2.52 6.68 8.30
CA LYS A 7 2.69 5.38 7.64
C LYS A 7 4.08 5.36 6.99
N LYS A 8 4.93 4.41 7.39
CA LYS A 8 6.26 4.25 6.78
C LYS A 8 6.09 3.94 5.29
N SER A 9 6.47 4.90 4.47
CA SER A 9 6.63 4.70 3.03
C SER A 9 8.03 4.16 2.80
N ASN A 10 8.15 2.95 2.26
CA ASN A 10 9.42 2.48 1.72
C ASN A 10 9.34 2.55 0.19
N THR A 11 10.48 2.79 -0.46
CA THR A 11 10.62 2.76 -1.92
C THR A 11 11.41 1.52 -2.34
N ILE A 12 11.30 1.08 -3.60
CA ILE A 12 12.08 -0.07 -4.07
C ILE A 12 13.51 0.38 -4.36
N ALA A 13 14.50 -0.32 -3.81
CA ALA A 13 15.92 -0.10 -4.07
C ALA A 13 16.45 -1.02 -5.16
N ALA A 14 16.09 -2.30 -5.12
CA ALA A 14 16.57 -3.28 -6.07
C ALA A 14 15.59 -4.44 -6.20
N VAL A 15 15.62 -5.09 -7.36
CA VAL A 15 14.86 -6.30 -7.66
C VAL A 15 15.83 -7.34 -8.21
N GLN A 16 15.75 -8.55 -7.67
CA GLN A 16 16.48 -9.72 -8.14
C GLN A 16 15.46 -10.78 -8.56
N ILE A 17 15.62 -11.36 -9.75
CA ILE A 17 14.74 -12.40 -10.28
C ILE A 17 15.62 -13.58 -10.68
N GLU A 18 15.34 -14.74 -10.11
CA GLU A 18 16.00 -16.01 -10.40
C GLU A 18 15.16 -16.81 -11.39
N ASN A 19 15.84 -17.34 -12.41
CA ASN A 19 15.29 -18.26 -13.41
C ASN A 19 14.02 -17.77 -14.12
N LEU A 20 13.98 -16.51 -14.55
CA LEU A 20 12.89 -16.00 -15.38
C LEU A 20 12.88 -16.74 -16.74
N TRP A 21 11.71 -17.27 -17.13
CA TRP A 21 11.50 -18.07 -18.36
C TRP A 21 12.31 -19.37 -18.45
N GLY A 22 12.80 -19.92 -17.33
CA GLY A 22 13.56 -21.18 -17.35
C GLY A 22 14.95 -21.08 -17.99
N ILE A 23 15.45 -19.88 -18.27
CA ILE A 23 16.73 -19.65 -18.98
C ILE A 23 17.94 -19.78 -18.03
N GLY A 24 17.71 -19.91 -16.72
CA GLY A 24 18.76 -20.06 -15.69
C GLY A 24 19.56 -18.78 -15.39
N SER A 25 19.37 -17.70 -16.14
CA SER A 25 20.02 -16.40 -15.90
C SER A 25 19.26 -15.57 -14.85
N ASN A 26 19.99 -14.96 -13.93
CA ASN A 26 19.44 -14.07 -12.92
C ASN A 26 19.39 -12.62 -13.41
N ILE A 27 18.27 -11.94 -13.18
CA ILE A 27 18.07 -10.53 -13.50
C ILE A 27 18.24 -9.70 -12.23
N ASN A 28 19.20 -8.78 -12.23
CA ASN A 28 19.44 -7.86 -11.13
C ASN A 28 19.21 -6.42 -11.61
N ILE A 29 18.28 -5.71 -10.97
CA ILE A 29 17.88 -4.35 -11.33
C ILE A 29 18.05 -3.47 -10.10
N ASN A 30 18.92 -2.47 -10.19
CA ASN A 30 19.00 -1.39 -9.20
C ASN A 30 18.10 -0.24 -9.63
N LEU A 31 17.34 0.30 -8.68
CA LEU A 31 16.33 1.33 -8.92
C LEU A 31 16.69 2.66 -8.24
N ASP A 32 16.61 3.72 -9.03
CA ASP A 32 16.67 5.10 -8.56
C ASP A 32 15.38 5.47 -7.80
N LYS A 33 15.48 6.44 -6.89
CA LYS A 33 14.36 6.88 -6.05
C LYS A 33 13.30 7.65 -6.85
N LYS A 34 13.70 8.36 -7.91
CA LYS A 34 12.83 9.29 -8.64
C LYS A 34 12.23 8.64 -9.88
N PHE A 35 13.06 8.12 -10.77
CA PHE A 35 12.59 7.57 -12.05
C PHE A 35 13.47 6.43 -12.54
N ASN A 36 12.85 5.45 -13.20
CA ASN A 36 13.52 4.29 -13.74
C ASN A 36 12.99 4.00 -15.14
N PHE A 37 13.89 3.77 -16.10
CA PHE A 37 13.54 3.45 -17.48
C PHE A 37 14.01 2.03 -17.80
N LEU A 38 13.10 1.17 -18.25
CA LEU A 38 13.45 -0.12 -18.87
C LEU A 38 13.45 0.06 -20.38
N ILE A 39 14.63 -0.06 -21.01
CA ILE A 39 14.82 0.10 -22.45
C ILE A 39 15.29 -1.23 -23.05
N GLY A 40 14.77 -1.58 -24.22
CA GLY A 40 15.13 -2.81 -24.93
C GLY A 40 14.21 -3.06 -26.11
N ARG A 41 14.58 -3.99 -26.98
CA ARG A 41 13.78 -4.36 -28.17
C ARG A 41 12.39 -4.87 -27.80
N ASN A 42 11.42 -4.75 -28.69
CA ASN A 42 10.11 -5.38 -28.48
C ASN A 42 10.28 -6.89 -28.25
N GLY A 43 9.46 -7.47 -27.36
CA GLY A 43 9.60 -8.88 -26.96
C GLY A 43 10.73 -9.17 -25.96
N SER A 44 11.57 -8.19 -25.57
CA SER A 44 12.66 -8.41 -24.60
C SER A 44 12.20 -8.63 -23.14
N GLY A 45 10.89 -8.81 -22.91
CA GLY A 45 10.36 -9.13 -21.58
C GLY A 45 10.27 -8.00 -20.56
N LYS A 46 10.47 -6.73 -20.96
CA LYS A 46 10.32 -5.55 -20.07
C LYS A 46 8.99 -5.56 -19.30
N THR A 47 7.89 -5.78 -20.04
CA THR A 47 6.54 -5.83 -19.48
C THR A 47 6.38 -6.99 -18.51
N THR A 48 7.01 -8.14 -18.78
CA THR A 48 6.98 -9.30 -17.89
C THR A 48 7.66 -9.01 -16.57
N VAL A 49 8.83 -8.37 -16.57
CA VAL A 49 9.53 -7.94 -15.36
C VAL A 49 8.67 -6.99 -14.53
N ILE A 50 8.11 -5.97 -15.18
CA ILE A 50 7.26 -4.98 -14.50
C ILE A 50 5.99 -5.66 -13.93
N ASN A 51 5.34 -6.53 -14.72
CA ASN A 51 4.17 -7.28 -14.28
C ASN A 51 4.48 -8.21 -13.12
N LEU A 52 5.65 -8.84 -13.10
CA LEU A 52 6.08 -9.70 -12.01
C LEU A 52 6.27 -8.89 -10.72
N ILE A 53 6.96 -7.76 -10.78
CA ILE A 53 7.11 -6.84 -9.65
C ILE A 53 5.72 -6.39 -9.15
N ALA A 54 4.84 -5.96 -10.05
CA ALA A 54 3.49 -5.53 -9.71
C ALA A 54 2.67 -6.68 -9.07
N ALA A 55 2.78 -7.90 -9.60
CA ALA A 55 2.07 -9.07 -9.08
C ALA A 55 2.52 -9.42 -7.66
N VAL A 56 3.82 -9.36 -7.37
CA VAL A 56 4.36 -9.56 -6.01
C VAL A 56 3.80 -8.53 -5.04
N LEU A 57 3.90 -7.24 -5.39
CA LEU A 57 3.53 -6.15 -4.50
C LEU A 57 2.02 -6.02 -4.30
N SER A 58 1.21 -6.58 -5.21
CA SER A 58 -0.25 -6.63 -5.11
C SER A 58 -0.80 -7.96 -4.62
N ALA A 59 0.08 -8.91 -4.25
CA ALA A 59 -0.28 -10.28 -3.92
C ALA A 59 -1.16 -10.98 -4.99
N ASN A 60 -0.96 -10.69 -6.27
CA ASN A 60 -1.75 -11.28 -7.36
C ASN A 60 -1.25 -12.70 -7.68
N ILE A 61 -1.78 -13.68 -6.96
CA ILE A 61 -1.37 -15.09 -7.04
C ILE A 61 -1.58 -15.68 -8.44
N GLU A 62 -2.72 -15.40 -9.07
CA GLU A 62 -3.03 -15.88 -10.43
C GLU A 62 -1.98 -15.43 -11.46
N LYS A 63 -1.49 -14.18 -11.38
CA LYS A 63 -0.42 -13.69 -12.24
C LYS A 63 0.93 -14.31 -11.91
N LEU A 64 1.23 -14.52 -10.63
CA LEU A 64 2.47 -15.16 -10.21
C LEU A 64 2.54 -16.62 -10.66
N GLU A 65 1.42 -17.32 -10.69
CA GLU A 65 1.36 -18.68 -11.22
C GLU A 65 1.71 -18.71 -12.72
N LYS A 66 1.10 -17.81 -13.51
CA LYS A 66 1.26 -17.73 -14.98
C LYS A 66 2.65 -17.33 -15.45
N ILE A 67 3.37 -16.50 -14.67
CA ILE A 67 4.72 -16.06 -15.04
C ILE A 67 5.72 -17.14 -14.64
N GLU A 68 6.58 -17.59 -15.54
CA GLU A 68 7.64 -18.57 -15.24
C GLU A 68 8.84 -17.88 -14.55
N PHE A 69 9.05 -18.19 -13.27
CA PHE A 69 10.19 -17.75 -12.45
C PHE A 69 10.32 -18.68 -11.23
N ASP A 70 11.51 -18.74 -10.62
CA ASP A 70 11.71 -19.51 -9.38
C ASP A 70 11.59 -18.65 -8.13
N ARG A 71 12.28 -17.50 -8.15
CA ARG A 71 12.32 -16.57 -7.02
C ARG A 71 12.41 -15.12 -7.50
N ILE A 72 11.72 -14.24 -6.80
CA ILE A 72 11.90 -12.79 -6.91
C ILE A 72 12.12 -12.21 -5.51
N THR A 73 13.14 -11.37 -5.39
CA THR A 73 13.48 -10.66 -4.17
C THR A 73 13.46 -9.15 -4.43
N ILE A 74 12.61 -8.45 -3.70
CA ILE A 74 12.45 -7.01 -3.75
C ILE A 74 13.05 -6.40 -2.49
N HIS A 75 14.14 -5.66 -2.67
CA HIS A 75 14.79 -4.91 -1.61
C HIS A 75 14.18 -3.52 -1.49
N LEU A 76 13.77 -3.17 -0.28
CA LEU A 76 13.16 -1.88 0.00
C LEU A 76 14.17 -0.94 0.66
N ARG A 77 14.04 0.34 0.31
CA ARG A 77 14.73 1.48 0.90
C ARG A 77 13.77 2.18 1.85
N PRO A 78 14.09 2.28 3.15
CA PRO A 78 13.27 3.05 4.09
C PRO A 78 13.33 4.55 3.82
N ASP A 79 12.20 5.26 3.93
CA ASP A 79 12.21 6.73 3.98
C ASP A 79 12.66 7.26 5.36
N SER A 80 12.46 6.49 6.43
CA SER A 80 13.03 6.79 7.76
C SER A 80 13.52 5.53 8.49
N GLY A 81 14.76 5.57 9.00
CA GLY A 81 15.44 4.46 9.68
C GLY A 81 16.46 3.72 8.81
N GLN A 82 17.25 2.83 9.45
CA GLN A 82 18.32 2.07 8.78
C GLN A 82 17.94 0.64 8.37
N LYS A 83 16.76 0.17 8.78
CA LYS A 83 16.31 -1.20 8.49
C LYS A 83 16.00 -1.31 7.00
N LYS A 84 16.58 -2.32 6.32
CA LYS A 84 16.39 -2.58 4.88
C LYS A 84 15.41 -3.76 4.71
N PRO A 85 14.09 -3.52 4.69
CA PRO A 85 13.13 -4.60 4.55
C PRO A 85 13.27 -5.27 3.18
N THR A 86 12.90 -6.54 3.13
CA THR A 86 12.98 -7.36 1.92
C THR A 86 11.72 -8.22 1.81
N ILE A 87 11.14 -8.25 0.61
CA ILE A 87 10.02 -9.10 0.25
C ILE A 87 10.56 -10.14 -0.72
N THR A 88 10.42 -11.42 -0.41
CA THR A 88 10.80 -12.51 -1.32
C THR A 88 9.58 -13.35 -1.63
N VAL A 89 9.40 -13.69 -2.91
CA VAL A 89 8.39 -14.64 -3.36
C VAL A 89 9.08 -15.74 -4.12
N ARG A 90 8.73 -16.98 -3.81
CA ARG A 90 9.27 -18.17 -4.48
C ARG A 90 8.14 -19.13 -4.83
N LYS A 91 8.26 -19.78 -5.98
CA LYS A 91 7.30 -20.84 -6.36
C LYS A 91 7.54 -22.08 -5.50
N ASN A 92 6.44 -22.69 -5.06
CA ASN A 92 6.51 -23.99 -4.41
C ASN A 92 6.50 -25.07 -5.51
N ASN A 93 7.70 -25.54 -5.88
CA ASN A 93 7.87 -26.59 -6.89
C ASN A 93 7.98 -27.99 -6.24
N SER A 94 7.54 -28.15 -5.00
CA SER A 94 7.56 -29.46 -4.33
C SER A 94 6.61 -30.43 -5.05
N PRO A 95 7.09 -31.59 -5.53
CA PRO A 95 6.28 -32.55 -6.27
C PRO A 95 5.14 -33.18 -5.46
N LEU A 96 5.15 -33.00 -4.13
CA LEU A 96 4.09 -33.47 -3.23
C LEU A 96 3.14 -32.34 -2.77
N SER A 97 3.40 -31.08 -3.15
CA SER A 97 2.65 -29.92 -2.67
C SER A 97 1.71 -29.37 -3.75
N LEU A 98 0.63 -28.73 -3.33
CA LEU A 98 -0.22 -27.96 -4.24
C LEU A 98 0.60 -26.82 -4.87
N ASN A 99 0.33 -26.51 -6.14
CA ASN A 99 0.91 -25.35 -6.81
C ASN A 99 0.65 -24.12 -5.95
N GLY A 100 1.71 -23.36 -5.65
CA GLY A 100 1.63 -22.30 -4.66
C GLY A 100 2.81 -21.36 -4.73
N VAL A 101 2.69 -20.28 -3.98
CA VAL A 101 3.77 -19.31 -3.79
C VAL A 101 4.02 -19.13 -2.31
N ILE A 102 5.29 -19.01 -1.94
CA ILE A 102 5.70 -18.73 -0.55
C ILE A 102 6.21 -17.30 -0.52
N TYR A 103 5.55 -16.48 0.27
CA TYR A 103 5.99 -15.13 0.62
C TYR A 103 6.90 -15.19 1.83
N GLU A 104 7.99 -14.44 1.79
CA GLU A 104 8.88 -14.22 2.92
C GLU A 104 9.08 -12.73 3.13
N PHE A 105 8.78 -12.28 4.34
CA PHE A 105 8.91 -10.89 4.75
C PHE A 105 10.03 -10.75 5.78
N LYS A 106 11.00 -9.89 5.49
CA LYS A 106 12.05 -9.49 6.44
C LYS A 106 11.95 -8.01 6.71
N THR A 107 11.77 -7.62 7.98
CA THR A 107 11.78 -6.20 8.37
C THR A 107 13.22 -5.68 8.53
N SER A 108 14.17 -6.55 8.86
CA SER A 108 15.60 -6.26 8.96
C SER A 108 16.44 -7.45 8.48
N GLN A 109 17.69 -7.21 8.07
CA GLN A 109 18.58 -8.28 7.59
C GLN A 109 18.87 -9.36 8.64
N ARG A 110 18.86 -8.99 9.92
CA ARG A 110 19.16 -9.88 11.05
C ARG A 110 17.93 -10.59 11.63
N GLU A 111 16.74 -10.25 11.16
CA GLU A 111 15.49 -10.78 11.70
C GLU A 111 15.07 -12.04 10.95
N ASN A 112 14.43 -12.97 11.65
CA ASN A 112 13.89 -14.18 11.03
C ASN A 112 12.75 -13.81 10.06
N PRO A 113 12.73 -14.38 8.85
CA PRO A 113 11.69 -14.10 7.89
C PRO A 113 10.34 -14.62 8.39
N VAL A 114 9.29 -13.82 8.25
CA VAL A 114 7.91 -14.29 8.35
C VAL A 114 7.56 -14.96 7.02
N GLN A 115 7.36 -16.29 7.05
CA GLN A 115 7.00 -17.06 5.86
C GLN A 115 5.49 -17.33 5.84
N ILE A 116 4.87 -17.11 4.69
CA ILE A 116 3.45 -17.36 4.46
C ILE A 116 3.32 -18.10 3.13
N ALA A 117 2.84 -19.33 3.18
CA ALA A 117 2.52 -20.11 1.99
C ALA A 117 1.09 -19.81 1.53
N ILE A 118 0.91 -19.65 0.21
CA ILE A 118 -0.40 -19.59 -0.42
C ILE A 118 -0.46 -20.72 -1.42
N GLU A 119 -1.29 -21.72 -1.13
CA GLU A 119 -1.55 -22.86 -1.99
C GLU A 119 -2.81 -22.60 -2.82
N LEU A 120 -2.74 -22.86 -4.12
CA LEU A 120 -3.90 -22.76 -5.00
C LEU A 120 -4.74 -24.03 -4.93
N PRO A 121 -6.08 -23.90 -4.89
CA PRO A 121 -6.97 -25.04 -5.07
C PRO A 121 -6.81 -25.64 -6.47
N GLN A 122 -6.31 -26.87 -6.56
CA GLN A 122 -6.32 -27.64 -7.83
C GLN A 122 -7.76 -28.00 -8.21
N SER A 123 -8.12 -27.90 -9.49
CA SER A 123 -9.45 -28.22 -10.02
C SER A 123 -9.88 -29.65 -9.69
N ASP A 124 -8.95 -30.60 -9.67
CA ASP A 124 -9.24 -32.01 -9.38
C ASP A 124 -9.61 -32.26 -7.90
N SER A 125 -9.22 -31.36 -7.00
CA SER A 125 -9.58 -31.45 -5.58
C SER A 125 -11.02 -30.99 -5.28
N LEU A 126 -11.74 -30.45 -6.29
CA LEU A 126 -13.15 -30.05 -6.17
C LEU A 126 -14.12 -31.25 -6.08
N THR A 127 -13.61 -32.48 -6.24
CA THR A 127 -14.36 -33.73 -6.04
C THR A 127 -14.38 -34.19 -4.57
N LYS A 128 -13.59 -33.55 -3.68
CA LYS A 128 -13.54 -33.91 -2.26
C LYS A 128 -14.60 -33.13 -1.45
N SER A 129 -15.20 -33.85 -0.50
CA SER A 129 -16.22 -33.44 0.48
C SER A 129 -16.38 -31.93 0.72
N ARG A 130 -17.63 -31.44 0.74
CA ARG A 130 -18.04 -30.03 0.99
C ARG A 130 -17.33 -29.38 2.18
N ASN A 131 -16.99 -30.16 3.22
CA ASN A 131 -16.28 -29.68 4.40
C ASN A 131 -14.81 -29.28 4.11
N PHE A 132 -14.14 -30.02 3.24
CA PHE A 132 -12.76 -29.73 2.83
C PHE A 132 -12.67 -28.41 2.04
N LYS A 133 -13.64 -28.16 1.15
CA LYS A 133 -13.73 -26.91 0.39
C LYS A 133 -13.82 -25.68 1.30
N VAL A 134 -14.68 -25.73 2.33
CA VAL A 134 -14.86 -24.63 3.29
C VAL A 134 -13.58 -24.36 4.08
N GLN A 135 -12.85 -25.41 4.49
CA GLN A 135 -11.58 -25.26 5.21
C GLN A 135 -10.50 -24.64 4.32
N LEU A 136 -10.39 -25.08 3.06
CA LEU A 136 -9.42 -24.56 2.10
C LEU A 136 -9.68 -23.09 1.77
N GLU A 137 -10.94 -22.69 1.56
CA GLU A 137 -11.32 -21.30 1.31
C GLU A 137 -10.97 -20.38 2.49
N ARG A 138 -11.17 -20.86 3.74
CA ARG A 138 -10.79 -20.12 4.94
C ARG A 138 -9.28 -19.95 5.04
N TYR A 139 -8.53 -21.03 4.88
CA TYR A 139 -7.06 -20.99 4.87
C TYR A 139 -6.52 -20.01 3.83
N TYR A 140 -7.05 -20.04 2.62
CA TYR A 140 -6.67 -19.12 1.55
C TYR A 140 -6.97 -17.67 1.94
N ARG A 141 -8.18 -17.37 2.44
CA ARG A 141 -8.56 -16.02 2.88
C ARG A 141 -7.65 -15.51 3.99
N ASP A 142 -7.35 -16.34 4.99
CA ASP A 142 -6.53 -15.95 6.14
C ASP A 142 -5.07 -15.71 5.74
N SER A 143 -4.51 -16.61 4.92
CA SER A 143 -3.15 -16.50 4.40
C SER A 143 -2.99 -15.28 3.50
N PHE A 144 -3.95 -15.05 2.60
CA PHE A 144 -3.99 -13.88 1.74
C PHE A 144 -4.10 -12.58 2.55
N GLY A 145 -4.99 -12.53 3.55
CA GLY A 145 -5.12 -11.38 4.44
C GLY A 145 -3.86 -11.12 5.28
N ALA A 146 -3.11 -12.16 5.64
CA ALA A 146 -1.81 -12.01 6.31
C ALA A 146 -0.73 -11.44 5.36
N VAL A 147 -0.67 -11.90 4.10
CA VAL A 147 0.23 -11.34 3.07
C VAL A 147 -0.09 -9.87 2.80
N GLN A 148 -1.36 -9.52 2.60
CA GLN A 148 -1.77 -8.13 2.36
C GLN A 148 -1.39 -7.20 3.52
N ARG A 149 -1.65 -7.60 4.76
CA ARG A 149 -1.26 -6.80 5.94
C ARG A 149 0.26 -6.56 6.02
N ASN A 150 1.07 -7.58 5.71
CA ASN A 150 2.52 -7.43 5.68
C ASN A 150 2.95 -6.48 4.55
N LEU A 151 2.40 -6.62 3.35
CA LEU A 151 2.66 -5.71 2.23
C LEU A 151 2.27 -4.26 2.56
N ASP A 152 1.06 -4.03 3.08
CA ASP A 152 0.55 -2.70 3.43
C ASP A 152 1.39 -2.00 4.51
N SER A 153 2.04 -2.77 5.38
CA SER A 153 2.95 -2.26 6.41
C SER A 153 4.33 -1.87 5.85
N MET A 154 4.71 -2.43 4.70
CA MET A 154 6.03 -2.26 4.11
C MET A 154 6.03 -1.30 2.91
N ILE A 155 4.97 -1.22 2.12
CA ILE A 155 4.97 -0.42 0.90
C ILE A 155 3.56 0.09 0.59
N GLN A 156 3.49 1.31 0.07
CA GLN A 156 2.26 1.85 -0.51
C GLN A 156 2.34 1.69 -2.03
N LEU A 157 1.62 0.70 -2.57
CA LEU A 157 1.60 0.43 -4.00
C LEU A 157 0.54 1.28 -4.71
N CYS A 158 0.98 2.10 -5.67
CA CYS A 158 0.10 2.65 -6.71
C CYS A 158 0.49 2.02 -8.04
N TRP A 159 -0.34 1.11 -8.56
CA TRP A 159 -0.13 0.47 -9.85
C TRP A 159 -1.11 1.02 -10.89
N LEU A 160 -0.61 1.86 -11.79
CA LEU A 160 -1.35 2.43 -12.91
C LEU A 160 -0.79 1.91 -14.24
N PRO A 161 -1.36 0.82 -14.80
CA PRO A 161 -0.99 0.41 -16.14
C PRO A 161 -1.47 1.48 -17.13
N LEU A 162 -0.53 2.25 -17.68
CA LEU A 162 -0.78 3.18 -18.79
C LEU A 162 -0.85 2.35 -20.08
N HIS A 163 -2.05 1.80 -20.33
CA HIS A 163 -2.50 1.17 -21.57
C HIS A 163 -1.48 0.33 -22.37
N ARG A 164 -1.48 -0.99 -22.16
CA ARG A 164 -1.47 -2.04 -23.22
C ARG A 164 -2.20 -3.26 -22.67
N TYR A 165 -3.52 -3.21 -22.75
CA TYR A 165 -4.36 -4.41 -22.61
C TYR A 165 -4.00 -5.33 -23.79
N HIS A 166 -3.21 -6.37 -23.54
CA HIS A 166 -3.19 -7.54 -24.42
C HIS A 166 -4.34 -8.43 -23.98
N GLU A 167 -5.13 -8.87 -24.95
CA GLU A 167 -6.40 -9.60 -24.84
C GLU A 167 -6.32 -10.99 -24.18
N ASP A 168 -5.20 -11.37 -23.57
CA ASP A 168 -4.90 -12.76 -23.20
C ASP A 168 -5.66 -13.30 -21.97
N ASN A 169 -6.66 -12.58 -21.46
CA ASN A 169 -7.55 -13.09 -20.42
C ASN A 169 -9.01 -12.66 -20.63
N ALA A 170 -9.50 -12.69 -21.86
CA ALA A 170 -10.94 -12.83 -22.07
C ALA A 170 -11.30 -14.32 -21.87
N PRO A 171 -11.91 -14.73 -20.73
CA PRO A 171 -12.56 -16.03 -20.69
C PRO A 171 -13.58 -16.06 -21.84
N SER A 172 -13.52 -17.09 -22.68
CA SER A 172 -14.25 -17.22 -23.94
C SER A 172 -15.78 -17.35 -23.80
N GLY A 173 -16.39 -16.80 -22.75
CA GLY A 173 -17.78 -17.09 -22.37
C GLY A 173 -18.71 -15.91 -22.16
N ASP A 174 -18.26 -14.67 -21.95
CA ASP A 174 -19.19 -13.61 -21.53
C ASP A 174 -19.04 -12.29 -22.29
N ARG A 175 -19.68 -12.25 -23.47
CA ARG A 175 -19.90 -11.01 -24.23
C ARG A 175 -21.17 -10.31 -23.72
N ARG A 176 -21.19 -9.81 -22.47
CA ARG A 176 -22.13 -8.75 -22.04
C ARG A 176 -21.52 -7.81 -21.00
N GLY A 177 -21.00 -6.68 -21.51
CA GLY A 177 -21.45 -5.38 -21.01
C GLY A 177 -20.79 -4.77 -19.76
N ALA A 178 -19.46 -4.74 -19.69
CA ALA A 178 -18.72 -3.63 -19.07
C ALA A 178 -17.29 -3.70 -19.60
N THR A 179 -16.75 -2.62 -20.17
CA THR A 179 -15.35 -2.68 -20.56
C THR A 179 -14.51 -2.77 -19.28
N PRO A 180 -13.45 -3.60 -19.23
CA PRO A 180 -12.54 -3.64 -18.08
C PRO A 180 -11.92 -2.27 -17.75
N ILE A 181 -11.93 -1.34 -18.72
CA ILE A 181 -11.59 0.08 -18.55
C ILE A 181 -12.59 0.77 -17.62
N ASP A 182 -13.89 0.56 -17.82
CA ASP A 182 -14.94 1.12 -16.97
C ASP A 182 -14.81 0.65 -15.52
N HIS A 183 -14.50 -0.62 -15.31
CA HIS A 183 -14.26 -1.16 -13.97
C HIS A 183 -13.02 -0.50 -13.32
N LYS A 184 -11.94 -0.28 -14.07
CA LYS A 184 -10.73 0.35 -13.55
C LYS A 184 -10.91 1.86 -13.30
N LEU A 185 -11.64 2.56 -14.17
CA LEU A 185 -12.05 3.95 -13.98
C LEU A 185 -12.91 4.10 -12.73
N ASN A 186 -13.85 3.19 -12.49
CA ASN A 186 -14.65 3.19 -11.28
C ASN A 186 -13.80 2.99 -10.01
N ILE A 187 -12.83 2.08 -10.04
CA ILE A 187 -11.88 1.90 -8.92
C ILE A 187 -11.08 3.19 -8.68
N LEU A 188 -10.56 3.83 -9.73
CA LEU A 188 -9.80 5.07 -9.61
C LEU A 188 -10.66 6.21 -9.08
N ASN A 189 -11.88 6.34 -9.58
CA ASN A 189 -12.84 7.33 -9.12
C ASN A 189 -13.16 7.15 -7.63
N ASN A 190 -13.43 5.91 -7.21
CA ASN A 190 -13.69 5.61 -5.79
C ASN A 190 -12.49 5.92 -4.89
N ASN A 191 -11.27 5.63 -5.35
CA ASN A 191 -10.05 5.96 -4.61
C ASN A 191 -9.82 7.47 -4.52
N LEU A 192 -10.11 8.22 -5.59
CA LEU A 192 -10.01 9.68 -5.60
C LEU A 192 -11.06 10.31 -4.68
N VAL A 193 -12.31 9.86 -4.75
CA VAL A 193 -13.38 10.33 -3.85
C VAL A 193 -12.99 10.11 -2.39
N ARG A 194 -12.50 8.90 -2.05
CA ARG A 194 -12.03 8.61 -0.69
C ARG A 194 -10.87 9.52 -0.27
N TYR A 195 -9.89 9.73 -1.16
CA TYR A 195 -8.77 10.63 -0.91
C TYR A 195 -9.24 12.07 -0.66
N PHE A 196 -10.14 12.60 -1.49
CA PHE A 196 -10.70 13.93 -1.30
C PHE A 196 -11.55 14.04 -0.03
N SER A 197 -12.29 13.01 0.35
CA SER A 197 -13.01 12.97 1.63
C SER A 197 -12.05 13.00 2.82
N GLU A 198 -10.96 12.24 2.78
CA GLU A 198 -9.92 12.28 3.81
C GLU A 198 -9.23 13.66 3.86
N LEU A 199 -8.98 14.27 2.70
CA LEU A 199 -8.38 15.60 2.59
C LEU A 199 -9.32 16.69 3.15
N GLN A 200 -10.61 16.61 2.83
CA GLN A 200 -11.63 17.55 3.29
C GLN A 200 -11.87 17.41 4.79
N GLY A 201 -11.80 16.19 5.34
CA GLY A 201 -11.81 15.96 6.79
C GLY A 201 -10.67 16.71 7.48
N LYS A 202 -9.43 16.57 6.97
CA LYS A 202 -8.26 17.29 7.51
C LYS A 202 -8.40 18.81 7.39
N TYR A 203 -8.86 19.31 6.24
CA TYR A 203 -9.12 20.74 6.04
C TYR A 203 -10.19 21.27 6.99
N SER A 204 -11.25 20.49 7.24
CA SER A 204 -12.31 20.90 8.17
C SER A 204 -11.82 20.98 9.61
N GLU A 205 -10.94 20.06 10.04
CA GLU A 205 -10.31 20.12 11.36
C GLU A 205 -9.43 21.37 11.51
N GLU A 206 -8.56 21.64 10.52
CA GLU A 206 -7.71 22.84 10.51
C GLU A 206 -8.54 24.13 10.51
N VAL A 207 -9.60 24.20 9.71
CA VAL A 207 -10.48 25.38 9.63
C VAL A 207 -11.26 25.58 10.94
N ILE A 208 -11.74 24.50 11.57
CA ILE A 208 -12.42 24.58 12.87
C ILE A 208 -11.45 25.05 13.96
N GLU A 209 -10.21 24.56 13.97
CA GLU A 209 -9.20 24.96 14.93
C GLU A 209 -8.76 26.42 14.73
N PHE A 210 -8.58 26.85 13.48
CA PHE A 210 -8.33 28.23 13.12
C PHE A 210 -9.48 29.17 13.53
N GLN A 211 -10.74 28.79 13.25
CA GLN A 211 -11.92 29.55 13.66
C GLN A 211 -12.03 29.65 15.19
N LYS A 212 -11.74 28.56 15.93
CA LYS A 212 -11.68 28.58 17.39
C LYS A 212 -10.60 29.53 17.90
N ASN A 213 -9.41 29.51 17.31
CA ASN A 213 -8.31 30.38 17.69
C ASN A 213 -8.64 31.87 17.43
N ILE A 214 -9.26 32.18 16.28
CA ILE A 214 -9.74 33.54 16.00
C ILE A 214 -10.81 33.96 17.01
N LEU A 215 -11.82 33.13 17.23
CA LEU A 215 -12.90 33.43 18.18
C LEU A 215 -12.35 33.67 19.59
N LEU A 216 -11.44 32.82 20.06
CA LEU A 216 -10.75 32.97 21.33
C LEU A 216 -9.95 34.27 21.38
N SER A 217 -9.25 34.64 20.29
CA SER A 217 -8.48 35.89 20.23
C SER A 217 -9.39 37.14 20.34
N VAL A 218 -10.56 37.14 19.70
CA VAL A 218 -11.56 38.23 19.76
C VAL A 218 -12.22 38.31 21.14
N LEU A 219 -12.66 37.18 21.69
CA LEU A 219 -13.30 37.13 23.01
C LEU A 219 -12.34 37.49 24.16
N THR A 220 -11.06 37.15 24.02
CA THR A 220 -10.03 37.52 25.01
C THR A 220 -9.56 38.97 24.85
N HIS A 221 -9.59 39.54 23.64
CA HIS A 221 -9.44 40.98 23.43
C HIS A 221 -10.57 41.78 24.11
N GLU A 222 -11.83 41.33 23.99
CA GLU A 222 -12.96 42.00 24.65
C GLU A 222 -12.93 41.86 26.18
N LYS A 223 -12.52 40.71 26.72
CA LYS A 223 -12.39 40.55 28.18
C LYS A 223 -11.32 41.47 28.79
N LYS A 224 -10.25 41.77 28.06
CA LYS A 224 -9.21 42.70 28.51
C LYS A 224 -9.66 44.17 28.45
N MET A 225 -10.59 44.51 27.56
CA MET A 225 -11.22 45.85 27.47
C MET A 225 -12.34 46.05 28.51
N ARG A 226 -13.13 45.01 28.83
CA ARG A 226 -14.24 45.14 29.79
C ARG A 226 -13.82 45.21 31.27
N SER A 227 -12.62 44.73 31.64
CA SER A 227 -12.10 44.88 33.01
C SER A 227 -11.50 46.26 33.31
N LEU A 228 -11.45 47.18 32.33
CA LEU A 228 -10.92 48.53 32.47
C LEU A 228 -12.01 49.61 32.67
N HIS A 229 -13.31 49.27 32.63
CA HIS A 229 -14.40 50.26 32.69
C HIS A 229 -15.36 50.10 33.88
N SER A 230 -14.99 49.32 34.90
CA SER A 230 -15.71 49.29 36.18
C SER A 230 -14.84 49.76 37.34
N GLN A 231 -14.56 51.06 37.38
CA GLN A 231 -14.26 51.74 38.65
C GLN A 231 -15.15 52.98 38.79
N PRO A 232 -16.10 52.97 39.75
CA PRO A 232 -16.56 54.18 40.38
C PRO A 232 -15.98 54.23 41.80
N ARG A 233 -15.18 55.25 42.11
CA ARG A 233 -15.15 55.81 43.47
C ARG A 233 -14.60 57.24 43.48
N SER A 234 -15.50 58.14 43.84
CA SER A 234 -15.31 59.53 44.19
C SER A 234 -14.51 59.70 45.49
N MET A 235 -13.78 60.85 45.57
CA MET A 235 -13.45 61.67 46.76
C MET A 235 -12.63 61.03 47.91
N GLN A 236 -11.63 61.64 48.58
CA GLN A 236 -11.30 63.04 48.86
C GLN A 236 -9.86 63.17 49.46
N MET A 237 -9.22 64.32 49.17
CA MET A 237 -8.16 65.12 49.84
C MET A 237 -7.31 64.60 51.03
N LYS A 238 -6.00 64.95 51.01
CA LYS A 238 -5.38 65.87 52.01
C LYS A 238 -4.05 66.50 51.53
N LYS A 239 -3.95 67.82 51.76
CA LYS A 239 -2.83 68.77 51.58
C LYS A 239 -1.64 68.55 52.53
N LYS A 240 -0.43 68.95 52.10
CA LYS A 240 0.54 69.90 52.75
C LYS A 240 1.82 69.94 51.88
N ILE A 241 2.21 71.04 51.23
CA ILE A 241 2.73 72.35 51.69
C ILE A 241 4.11 72.25 52.41
N HIS A 242 5.21 72.28 51.67
CA HIS A 242 6.22 73.36 51.54
C HIS A 242 7.24 72.94 50.48
#